data_AF-A0A2V7EN25-F1
#
_entry.id   AF-A0A2V7EN25-F1
#
_cell.length_a   1.000
_cell.length_b   1.000
_cell.length_c   1.000
_cell.angle_alpha   90.00
_cell.angle_beta   90.00
_cell.angle_gamma   90.00
#
_symmetry.space_group_name_H-M   'P 1'
#
loop_
_entity.id
_entity.type
_entity.pdbx_description
1 polymer ?
#
loop_
_entity_poly.entity_id
_entity_poly.type
_entity_poly.pdbx_seq_one_letter_code
_entity_poly.pdbx_strand_id
1 'polypeptide(L)'
;MTQESFEEQQEDLDPHRREERDAAALENAGRIRQRGVLLTGRETSGQLDDLMTEIQRFEAAVEARGGDLFVNTPFSDRPEKPEFVVPQRIPGEDPEAYAARINAAAEQLEKADL
;
A
#
# COMPACT_ATOMS: atom_id res chain seq x y z
N MET A 1 22.55 28.92 -11.96
CA MET A 1 22.45 27.45 -11.86
C MET A 1 21.50 27.17 -10.72
N THR A 2 20.28 26.74 -11.02
CA THR A 2 19.23 26.40 -10.06
C THR A 2 19.36 24.94 -9.65
N GLN A 3 18.93 24.62 -8.43
CA GLN A 3 19.02 23.29 -7.83
C GLN A 3 18.28 22.22 -8.65
N GLU A 4 17.19 22.60 -9.31
CA GLU A 4 16.41 21.77 -10.24
C GLU A 4 17.27 21.23 -11.41
N SER A 5 18.18 22.05 -11.93
CA SER A 5 19.05 21.67 -13.07
C SER A 5 20.13 20.65 -12.70
N PHE A 6 20.42 20.47 -11.41
CA PHE A 6 21.35 19.44 -10.90
C PHE A 6 20.65 18.11 -10.62
N GLU A 7 19.36 18.12 -10.25
CA GLU A 7 18.58 16.88 -10.08
C GLU A 7 18.27 16.23 -11.43
N GLU A 8 17.89 17.03 -12.44
CA GLU A 8 17.65 16.53 -13.81
C GLU A 8 18.91 15.94 -14.47
N GLN A 9 20.09 16.56 -14.25
CA GLN A 9 21.37 16.00 -14.75
C GLN A 9 21.82 14.74 -13.99
N GLN A 10 21.49 14.61 -12.71
CA GLN A 10 21.82 13.40 -11.94
C GLN A 10 20.89 12.23 -12.26
N GLU A 11 19.66 12.48 -12.73
CA GLU A 11 18.77 11.43 -13.26
C GLU A 11 19.22 10.87 -14.62
N ASP A 12 19.95 11.64 -15.41
CA ASP A 12 20.52 11.22 -16.71
C ASP A 12 21.80 10.36 -16.54
N LEU A 13 22.52 10.55 -15.42
CA LEU A 13 23.82 9.92 -15.16
C LEU A 13 23.75 8.51 -14.51
N ASP A 14 22.57 8.06 -14.07
CA ASP A 14 22.43 6.79 -13.36
C ASP A 14 21.19 5.99 -13.84
N PRO A 15 21.24 5.43 -15.06
CA PRO A 15 20.15 4.58 -15.58
C PRO A 15 19.84 3.41 -14.63
N HIS A 16 20.84 2.90 -13.91
CA HIS A 16 20.68 1.86 -12.91
C HIS A 16 19.75 2.30 -11.77
N ARG A 17 19.77 3.56 -11.33
CA ARG A 17 18.82 4.07 -10.34
C ARG A 17 17.37 4.04 -10.82
N ARG A 18 17.10 4.27 -12.11
CA ARG A 18 15.75 4.13 -12.67
C ARG A 18 15.34 2.66 -12.70
N GLU A 19 16.21 1.78 -13.20
CA GLU A 19 15.98 0.34 -13.27
C GLU A 19 15.69 -0.27 -11.89
N GLU A 20 16.45 0.12 -10.86
CA GLU A 20 16.27 -0.33 -9.47
C GLU A 20 14.91 0.11 -8.91
N ARG A 21 14.47 1.34 -9.23
CA ARG A 21 13.15 1.87 -8.80
C ARG A 21 12.00 1.13 -9.49
N ASP A 22 12.13 0.86 -10.78
CA ASP A 22 11.11 0.11 -11.54
C ASP A 22 11.01 -1.35 -11.05
N ALA A 23 12.16 -1.98 -10.73
CA ALA A 23 12.18 -3.32 -10.15
C ALA A 23 11.50 -3.36 -8.77
N ALA A 24 11.80 -2.41 -7.89
CA ALA A 24 11.15 -2.28 -6.59
C ALA A 24 9.64 -2.03 -6.71
N ALA A 25 9.23 -1.17 -7.64
CA ALA A 25 7.81 -0.91 -7.92
C ALA A 25 7.07 -2.18 -8.37
N LEU A 26 7.68 -2.96 -9.28
CA LEU A 26 7.11 -4.22 -9.74
C LEU A 26 6.96 -5.24 -8.59
N GLU A 27 7.97 -5.33 -7.73
CA GLU A 27 7.93 -6.20 -6.56
C GLU A 27 6.81 -5.78 -5.59
N ASN A 28 6.73 -4.48 -5.25
CA ASN A 28 5.68 -3.94 -4.39
C ASN A 28 4.29 -4.20 -4.99
N ALA A 29 4.11 -3.97 -6.29
CA ALA A 29 2.85 -4.24 -6.97
C ALA A 29 2.47 -5.74 -6.94
N GLY A 30 3.46 -6.64 -6.95
CA GLY A 30 3.24 -8.08 -6.77
C GLY A 30 2.79 -8.43 -5.36
N ARG A 31 3.46 -7.86 -4.34
CA ARG A 31 3.15 -8.07 -2.92
C ARG A 31 1.77 -7.51 -2.53
N ILE A 32 1.37 -6.36 -3.08
CA ILE A 32 0.04 -5.76 -2.85
C ILE A 32 -1.06 -6.68 -3.41
N ARG A 33 -0.87 -7.21 -4.62
CA ARG A 33 -1.84 -8.15 -5.23
C ARG A 33 -1.97 -9.44 -4.45
N GLN A 34 -0.87 -9.97 -3.89
CA GLN A 34 -0.91 -11.17 -3.04
C GLN A 34 -1.77 -10.99 -1.78
N ARG A 35 -1.90 -9.75 -1.30
CA ARG A 35 -2.78 -9.38 -0.16
C ARG A 35 -4.23 -9.13 -0.57
N GLY A 36 -4.59 -9.36 -1.83
CA GLY A 36 -5.95 -9.19 -2.34
C GLY A 36 -6.36 -7.77 -2.63
N VAL A 37 -5.39 -6.86 -2.70
CA VAL A 37 -5.63 -5.49 -3.11
C VAL A 37 -5.53 -5.37 -4.63
N LEU A 38 -6.57 -4.79 -5.24
CA LEU A 38 -6.64 -4.57 -6.67
C LEU A 38 -5.87 -3.31 -7.06
N LEU A 39 -4.97 -3.47 -8.03
CA LEU A 39 -4.21 -2.39 -8.65
C LEU A 39 -4.69 -2.16 -10.09
N THR A 40 -4.69 -0.91 -10.53
CA THR A 40 -5.09 -0.52 -11.89
C THR A 40 -3.96 -0.73 -12.90
N GLY A 41 -2.72 -0.87 -12.42
CA GLY A 41 -1.51 -0.94 -13.24
C GLY A 41 -1.03 0.42 -13.73
N ARG A 42 -1.61 1.51 -13.22
CA ARG A 42 -1.22 2.91 -13.52
C ARG A 42 -0.61 3.62 -12.32
N GLU A 43 -0.50 2.93 -11.19
CA GLU A 43 0.11 3.47 -9.97
C GLU A 43 1.59 3.79 -10.21
N THR A 44 2.03 4.93 -9.71
CA THR A 44 3.46 5.27 -9.68
C THR A 44 4.19 4.45 -8.61
N SER A 45 5.52 4.40 -8.68
CA SER A 45 6.33 3.74 -7.65
C SER A 45 6.08 4.29 -6.25
N GLY A 46 5.93 5.62 -6.10
CA GLY A 46 5.58 6.26 -4.84
C GLY A 46 4.21 5.84 -4.33
N GLN A 47 3.19 5.84 -5.19
CA GLN A 47 1.84 5.39 -4.81
C GLN A 47 1.81 3.92 -4.38
N LEU A 48 2.63 3.06 -5.00
CA LEU A 48 2.78 1.66 -4.58
C LEU A 48 3.47 1.53 -3.22
N ASP A 49 4.46 2.37 -2.92
CA ASP A 49 5.14 2.42 -1.64
C ASP A 49 4.22 2.89 -0.52
N ASP A 50 3.45 3.97 -0.77
CA ASP A 50 2.45 4.49 0.16
C ASP A 50 1.38 3.44 0.46
N LEU A 51 0.81 2.80 -0.58
CA LEU A 51 -0.16 1.72 -0.40
C LEU A 51 0.41 0.57 0.43
N MET A 52 1.64 0.16 0.14
CA MET A 52 2.29 -0.92 0.88
C MET A 52 2.51 -0.57 2.35
N THR A 53 2.89 0.68 2.62
CA THR A 53 3.06 1.21 3.98
C THR A 53 1.75 1.18 4.76
N GLU A 54 0.67 1.69 4.16
CA GLU A 54 -0.63 1.72 4.83
C GLU A 54 -1.23 0.32 5.05
N ILE A 55 -1.03 -0.60 4.10
CA ILE A 55 -1.44 -2.00 4.27
C ILE A 55 -0.69 -2.65 5.44
N GLN A 56 0.63 -2.47 5.53
CA GLN A 56 1.42 -3.04 6.63
C GLN A 56 1.01 -2.46 7.99
N ARG A 57 0.70 -1.15 8.05
CA ARG A 57 0.19 -0.53 9.27
C ARG A 57 -1.14 -1.12 9.70
N PHE A 58 -2.06 -1.32 8.75
CA PHE A 58 -3.34 -1.96 9.01
C PHE A 58 -3.16 -3.40 9.50
N GLU A 59 -2.32 -4.19 8.82
CA GLU A 59 -2.00 -5.57 9.20
C GLU A 59 -1.46 -5.63 10.64
N ALA A 60 -0.51 -4.74 10.99
CA ALA A 60 0.02 -4.65 12.34
C ALA A 60 -1.06 -4.29 13.38
N ALA A 61 -1.99 -3.39 13.05
CA ALA A 61 -3.11 -3.04 13.93
C ALA A 61 -4.08 -4.22 14.14
N VAL A 62 -4.30 -5.06 13.12
CA VAL A 62 -5.08 -6.30 13.23
C VAL A 62 -4.38 -7.31 14.13
N GLU A 63 -3.09 -7.56 13.91
CA GLU A 63 -2.29 -8.49 14.71
C GLU A 63 -2.23 -8.07 16.19
N ALA A 64 -2.07 -6.77 16.46
CA ALA A 64 -2.09 -6.21 17.82
C ALA A 64 -3.42 -6.48 18.56
N ARG A 65 -4.52 -6.64 17.80
CA ARG A 65 -5.85 -6.97 18.33
C ARG A 65 -6.12 -8.49 18.34
N GLY A 66 -5.11 -9.29 18.04
CA GLY A 66 -5.18 -10.76 17.99
C GLY A 66 -5.91 -11.29 16.77
N GLY A 67 -6.07 -10.49 15.71
CA GLY A 67 -6.65 -10.94 14.45
C GLY A 67 -5.68 -11.79 13.65
N ASP A 68 -6.18 -12.84 13.01
CA ASP A 68 -5.39 -13.70 12.14
C ASP A 68 -5.40 -13.17 10.69
N LEU A 69 -4.22 -12.84 10.15
CA LEU A 69 -4.10 -12.30 8.80
C LEU A 69 -4.35 -13.33 7.69
N PHE A 70 -4.32 -14.63 7.97
CA PHE A 70 -4.67 -15.67 7.01
C PHE A 70 -6.19 -15.84 6.89
N VAL A 71 -6.93 -15.64 7.98
CA VAL A 71 -8.39 -15.72 8.02
C VAL A 71 -9.04 -14.39 7.60
N ASN A 72 -8.50 -13.27 8.05
CA ASN A 72 -9.03 -11.92 7.79
C ASN A 72 -8.46 -11.33 6.49
N THR A 73 -8.56 -12.09 5.39
CA THR A 73 -8.12 -11.66 4.06
C THR A 73 -9.28 -11.14 3.21
N PRO A 74 -9.02 -10.28 2.21
CA PRO A 74 -10.03 -9.85 1.24
C PRO A 74 -10.64 -10.99 0.41
N PHE A 75 -10.01 -12.17 0.39
CA PHE A 75 -10.47 -13.36 -0.33
C PHE A 75 -11.29 -14.32 0.53
N SER A 76 -11.32 -14.12 1.84
CA SER A 76 -12.04 -14.98 2.76
C SER A 76 -13.55 -14.78 2.63
N ASP A 77 -14.30 -15.85 2.40
CA ASP A 77 -15.77 -15.82 2.42
C ASP A 77 -16.34 -15.63 3.83
N ARG A 78 -15.53 -15.86 4.88
CA ARG A 78 -15.94 -15.82 6.29
C ARG A 78 -14.79 -15.29 7.17
N PRO A 79 -14.44 -14.00 7.08
CA PRO A 79 -13.51 -13.40 8.02
C PRO A 79 -14.08 -13.45 9.44
N GLU A 80 -13.21 -13.53 10.45
CA GLU A 80 -13.64 -13.52 11.85
C GLU A 80 -14.31 -12.19 12.21
N LYS A 81 -13.71 -11.10 11.73
CA LYS A 81 -14.26 -9.75 11.86
C LYS A 81 -14.10 -8.98 10.56
N PRO A 82 -15.18 -8.38 10.03
CA PRO A 82 -15.10 -7.55 8.83
C PRO A 82 -14.15 -6.36 8.96
N GLU A 83 -14.00 -5.80 10.17
CA GLU A 83 -13.09 -4.67 10.45
C GLU A 83 -11.60 -5.04 10.38
N PHE A 84 -11.27 -6.34 10.42
CA PHE A 84 -9.91 -6.86 10.30
C PHE A 84 -9.52 -7.16 8.84
N VAL A 85 -10.43 -6.97 7.90
CA VAL A 85 -10.15 -7.15 6.47
C VAL A 85 -9.74 -5.81 5.87
N VAL A 86 -8.63 -5.81 5.11
CA VAL A 86 -8.18 -4.62 4.38
C VAL A 86 -9.33 -4.08 3.52
N PRO A 87 -9.63 -2.77 3.57
CA PRO A 87 -10.70 -2.17 2.78
C PRO A 87 -10.56 -2.53 1.29
N GLN A 88 -11.65 -2.96 0.65
CA GLN A 88 -11.62 -3.19 -0.79
C GLN A 88 -11.56 -1.87 -1.55
N ARG A 89 -10.72 -1.83 -2.59
CA ARG A 89 -10.59 -0.67 -3.47
C ARG A 89 -11.86 -0.49 -4.31
N ILE A 90 -12.35 0.74 -4.38
CA ILE A 90 -13.52 1.09 -5.18
C ILE A 90 -13.11 1.23 -6.66
N PRO A 91 -13.94 0.80 -7.64
CA PRO A 91 -13.62 1.00 -9.05
C PRO A 91 -13.42 2.48 -9.39
N GLY A 92 -12.27 2.81 -9.99
CA GLY A 92 -11.90 4.19 -10.34
C GLY A 92 -11.40 5.03 -9.17
N GLU A 93 -11.23 4.45 -7.99
CA GLU A 93 -10.65 5.12 -6.83
C GLU A 93 -9.19 5.48 -7.08
N ASP A 94 -8.85 6.72 -6.77
CA ASP A 94 -7.49 7.24 -6.78
C ASP A 94 -6.61 6.44 -5.78
N PRO A 95 -5.36 6.09 -6.14
CA PRO A 95 -4.48 5.32 -5.26
C PRO A 95 -4.21 5.99 -3.91
N GLU A 96 -4.04 7.31 -3.87
CA GLU A 96 -3.77 8.06 -2.63
C GLU A 96 -5.02 8.14 -1.76
N ALA A 97 -6.19 8.36 -2.37
CA ALA A 97 -7.47 8.29 -1.66
C ALA A 97 -7.70 6.89 -1.06
N TYR A 98 -7.33 5.84 -1.78
CA TYR A 98 -7.44 4.48 -1.29
C TYR A 98 -6.47 4.20 -0.14
N ALA A 99 -5.19 4.62 -0.25
CA ALA A 99 -4.21 4.54 0.83
C ALA A 99 -4.71 5.25 2.10
N ALA A 100 -5.29 6.44 1.96
CA ALA A 100 -5.87 7.19 3.07
C ALA A 100 -7.02 6.45 3.77
N ARG A 101 -7.84 5.67 3.04
CA ARG A 101 -8.88 4.83 3.65
C ARG A 101 -8.31 3.65 4.42
N ILE A 102 -7.24 3.03 3.92
CA ILE A 102 -6.55 1.96 4.65
C ILE A 102 -5.95 2.52 5.93
N ASN A 103 -5.27 3.67 5.87
CA ASN A 103 -4.76 4.37 7.05
C ASN A 103 -5.89 4.66 8.05
N ALA A 104 -7.01 5.23 7.59
CA ALA A 104 -8.13 5.55 8.46
C ALA A 104 -8.74 4.30 9.12
N ALA A 105 -8.74 3.16 8.43
CA ALA A 105 -9.17 1.88 9.01
C ALA A 105 -8.17 1.39 10.08
N ALA A 106 -6.86 1.51 9.82
CA ALA A 106 -5.82 1.20 10.80
C ALA A 106 -5.97 2.08 12.04
N GLU A 107 -6.14 3.39 11.87
CA GLU A 107 -6.37 4.32 12.97
C GLU A 107 -7.61 3.98 13.79
N GLN A 108 -8.69 3.47 13.17
CA GLN A 108 -9.87 3.03 13.90
C GLN A 108 -9.60 1.78 14.72
N LEU A 109 -8.84 0.83 14.18
CA LEU A 109 -8.37 -0.32 14.94
C LEU A 109 -7.44 0.10 16.09
N GLU A 110 -6.61 1.11 15.91
CA GLU A 110 -5.74 1.62 16.97
C GLU A 110 -6.54 2.37 18.06
N LYS A 111 -7.55 3.16 17.66
CA LYS A 111 -8.34 4.02 18.57
C LYS A 111 -9.46 3.28 19.29
N ALA A 112 -9.95 2.16 18.78
CA ALA A 112 -10.97 1.35 19.44
C ALA A 112 -10.46 0.65 20.73
N ASP A 113 -9.39 1.16 21.33
CA ASP A 113 -8.80 0.83 22.63
C ASP A 113 -8.87 2.00 23.65
N LEU A 114 -9.44 3.16 23.25
CA LEU A 114 -9.72 4.31 24.14
C LEU A 114 -11.17 4.38 24.61
#